data_AF-A0A098EYR7-F1
#
_entry.id   AF-A0A098EYR7-F1
#
_cell.length_a   1.000
_cell.length_b   1.000
_cell.length_c   1.000
_cell.angle_alpha   90.00
_cell.angle_beta   90.00
_cell.angle_gamma   90.00
#
_symmetry.space_group_name_H-M   'P 1'
#
loop_
_entity.id
_entity.type
_entity.pdbx_description
1 polymer ?
#
loop_
_entity_poly.entity_id
_entity_poly.type
_entity_poly.pdbx_seq_one_letter_code
_entity_poly.pdbx_strand_id
1 'polypeptide(L)'
;MNGEVELVLDAKAVLGEGPCWDGKNGLLYWVDIEGKKLHLYKPSTGEDREVEVGEMIGAVVPREAGGVVVVLESGFYFLDPEDGKLEQITDPERDLPENRFNDGKCDPAGRFWAGTLNLNGNEKHAALYCLDTNLKVTKKLSNLSLSNGLAWSPDHRFFYLIDTPTKRVTRYRYDVETGEISDPEAIIEFLEGEGFPDGMTIDEEGNLWIAHWGGGKVTNWNPNTGDLLQTIEVPAINVTSCTFGGEELKDLYITTARNGMEETELAQFPHAGGLFKVRTSVKGMRANEFKG
;
A
#
# COMPACT_ATOMS: atom_id res chain seq x y z
N MET A 1 10.59 -13.01 18.79
CA MET A 1 9.65 -12.07 19.42
C MET A 1 9.88 -10.72 18.79
N ASN A 2 8.82 -10.05 18.39
CA ASN A 2 8.91 -8.71 17.82
C ASN A 2 9.23 -7.69 18.92
N GLY A 3 9.76 -6.54 18.51
CA GLY A 3 9.93 -5.38 19.37
C GLY A 3 8.58 -4.73 19.72
N GLU A 4 8.64 -3.64 20.49
CA GLU A 4 7.49 -2.80 20.76
C GLU A 4 7.14 -1.94 19.52
N VAL A 5 5.86 -1.58 19.38
CA VAL A 5 5.41 -0.66 18.34
C VAL A 5 5.76 0.77 18.76
N GLU A 6 6.57 1.44 17.96
CA GLU A 6 7.07 2.79 18.20
C GLU A 6 6.38 3.78 17.26
N LEU A 7 5.91 4.92 17.79
CA LEU A 7 5.56 6.07 16.96
C LEU A 7 6.85 6.73 16.47
N VAL A 8 7.07 6.76 15.16
CA VAL A 8 8.30 7.34 14.58
C VAL A 8 8.06 8.72 13.97
N LEU A 9 6.83 9.03 13.59
CA LEU A 9 6.43 10.35 13.12
C LEU A 9 4.96 10.59 13.46
N ASP A 10 4.67 11.68 14.19
CA ASP A 10 3.31 12.06 14.57
C ASP A 10 2.67 13.00 13.53
N ALA A 11 2.56 12.53 12.28
CA ALA A 11 2.16 13.35 11.14
C ALA A 11 0.69 13.82 11.19
N LYS A 12 -0.16 13.12 11.94
CA LYS A 12 -1.62 13.37 11.98
C LYS A 12 -2.28 13.35 10.60
N ALA A 13 -1.77 12.50 9.69
CA ALA A 13 -2.27 12.36 8.33
C ALA A 13 -3.78 12.10 8.32
N VAL A 14 -4.48 12.70 7.35
CA VAL A 14 -5.90 12.46 7.17
C VAL A 14 -6.10 11.00 6.77
N LEU A 15 -5.40 10.57 5.72
CA LEU A 15 -5.40 9.19 5.25
C LEU A 15 -3.96 8.79 4.86
N GLY A 16 -3.14 8.48 5.86
CA GLY A 16 -1.79 7.98 5.66
C GLY A 16 -1.82 6.60 5.02
N GLU A 17 -1.09 6.38 3.93
CA GLU A 17 -1.20 5.18 3.08
C GLU A 17 0.06 4.89 2.25
N GLY A 18 0.03 3.79 1.50
CA GLY A 18 0.99 3.46 0.45
C GLY A 18 2.47 3.50 0.86
N PRO A 19 2.88 2.98 2.03
CA PRO A 19 4.28 3.01 2.43
C PRO A 19 5.14 2.14 1.50
N CYS A 20 6.21 2.72 0.96
CA CYS A 20 7.15 2.08 0.06
C CYS A 20 8.59 2.40 0.46
N TRP A 21 9.38 1.36 0.72
CA TRP A 21 10.78 1.52 1.13
C TRP A 21 11.71 1.68 -0.08
N ASP A 22 12.41 2.81 -0.14
CA ASP A 22 13.53 3.02 -1.04
C ASP A 22 14.84 2.64 -0.34
N GLY A 23 15.28 1.41 -0.57
CA GLY A 23 16.51 0.89 0.01
C GLY A 23 17.78 1.53 -0.53
N LYS A 24 17.75 2.20 -1.69
CA LYS A 24 18.92 2.87 -2.28
C LYS A 24 19.26 4.14 -1.53
N ASN A 25 18.24 4.92 -1.16
CA ASN A 25 18.42 6.19 -0.45
C ASN A 25 18.15 6.10 1.06
N GLY A 26 17.62 4.96 1.53
CA GLY A 26 17.25 4.77 2.94
C GLY A 26 16.07 5.65 3.33
N LEU A 27 15.09 5.77 2.43
CA LEU A 27 13.90 6.59 2.60
C LEU A 27 12.66 5.71 2.63
N LEU A 28 11.70 6.08 3.47
CA LEU A 28 10.35 5.55 3.40
C LEU A 28 9.48 6.60 2.70
N TYR A 29 9.02 6.27 1.50
CA TYR A 29 7.92 6.99 0.86
C TYR A 29 6.61 6.55 1.48
N TRP A 30 5.69 7.46 1.70
CA TRP A 30 4.29 7.17 2.05
C TRP A 30 3.44 8.38 1.71
N VAL A 31 2.12 8.24 1.63
CA VAL A 31 1.23 9.29 1.12
C VAL A 31 0.20 9.68 2.17
N ASP A 32 -0.24 10.94 2.17
CA ASP A 32 -1.52 11.33 2.76
C ASP A 32 -2.50 11.56 1.62
N ILE A 33 -3.38 10.58 1.37
CA ILE A 33 -4.25 10.57 0.18
C ILE A 33 -5.12 11.82 0.15
N GLU A 34 -5.84 12.09 1.24
CA GLU A 34 -6.75 13.24 1.33
C GLU A 34 -6.01 14.53 1.69
N GLY A 35 -4.86 14.43 2.36
CA GLY A 35 -3.95 15.55 2.57
C GLY A 35 -3.22 16.01 1.29
N LYS A 36 -3.22 15.18 0.24
CA LYS A 36 -2.61 15.44 -1.08
C LYS A 36 -1.10 15.60 -1.05
N LYS A 37 -0.44 14.81 -0.20
CA LYS A 37 1.00 14.89 0.07
C LYS A 37 1.70 13.57 -0.19
N LEU A 38 2.90 13.67 -0.76
CA LEU A 38 3.92 12.64 -0.66
C LEU A 38 4.85 12.98 0.50
N HIS A 39 5.08 12.02 1.39
CA HIS A 39 6.05 12.10 2.47
C HIS A 39 7.32 11.30 2.13
N LEU A 40 8.46 11.83 2.52
CA LEU A 40 9.79 11.24 2.39
C LEU A 40 10.42 11.17 3.78
N TYR A 41 10.13 10.10 4.51
CA TYR A 41 10.62 9.92 5.86
C TYR A 41 12.02 9.27 5.84
N LYS A 42 12.97 9.85 6.56
CA LYS A 42 14.35 9.35 6.69
C LYS A 42 14.61 8.81 8.09
N PRO A 43 14.59 7.48 8.31
CA PRO A 43 14.71 6.91 9.64
C PRO A 43 16.01 7.26 10.38
N SER A 44 17.12 7.45 9.65
CA SER A 44 18.42 7.77 10.27
C SER A 44 18.47 9.13 10.95
N THR A 45 17.62 10.07 10.52
CA THR A 45 17.57 11.45 11.05
C THR A 45 16.24 11.78 11.73
N GLY A 46 15.19 10.98 11.48
CA GLY A 46 13.82 11.31 11.89
C GLY A 46 13.20 12.46 11.11
N GLU A 47 13.86 12.90 10.03
CA GLU A 47 13.37 13.97 9.17
C GLU A 47 12.26 13.44 8.26
N ASP A 48 11.20 14.23 8.11
CA ASP A 48 10.14 13.99 7.15
C ASP A 48 10.01 15.19 6.23
N ARG A 49 10.19 14.96 4.93
CA ARG A 49 10.01 15.98 3.91
C ARG A 49 8.69 15.74 3.19
N GLU A 50 7.90 16.79 3.06
CA GLU A 50 6.60 16.74 2.36
C GLU A 50 6.72 17.36 0.97
N VAL A 51 6.00 16.77 0.01
CA VAL A 51 5.78 17.32 -1.33
C VAL A 51 4.28 17.42 -1.55
N GLU A 52 3.78 18.64 -1.72
CA GLU A 52 2.39 18.91 -2.08
C GLU A 52 2.16 18.49 -3.54
N VAL A 53 1.16 17.64 -3.75
CA VAL A 53 0.86 17.05 -5.08
C VAL A 53 -0.33 17.75 -5.74
N GLY A 54 -1.23 18.35 -4.95
CA GLY A 54 -2.36 19.17 -5.43
C GLY A 54 -3.68 18.41 -5.66
N GLU A 55 -3.62 17.09 -5.76
CA GLU A 55 -4.76 16.18 -5.89
C GLU A 55 -4.54 14.91 -5.05
N MET A 56 -5.57 14.07 -4.88
CA MET A 56 -5.40 12.86 -4.08
C MET A 56 -4.36 11.95 -4.70
N ILE A 57 -3.40 11.50 -3.89
CA ILE A 57 -2.30 10.61 -4.29
C ILE A 57 -2.51 9.25 -3.62
N GLY A 58 -2.76 8.21 -4.41
CA GLY A 58 -3.11 6.88 -3.88
C GLY A 58 -1.89 6.05 -3.47
N ALA A 59 -0.87 6.02 -4.31
CA ALA A 59 0.33 5.21 -4.08
C ALA A 59 1.56 5.79 -4.76
N VAL A 60 2.73 5.36 -4.29
CA VAL A 60 4.06 5.80 -4.74
C VAL A 60 5.01 4.62 -4.86
N VAL A 61 5.83 4.61 -5.91
CA VAL A 61 6.84 3.58 -6.17
C VAL A 61 8.16 4.25 -6.62
N PRO A 62 9.33 3.88 -6.08
CA PRO A 62 10.62 4.35 -6.56
C PRO A 62 10.90 3.89 -7.99
N ARG A 63 11.61 4.71 -8.77
CA ARG A 63 12.00 4.37 -10.14
C ARG A 63 13.48 4.02 -10.24
N GLU A 64 13.79 3.04 -11.07
CA GLU A 64 15.20 2.66 -11.37
C GLU A 64 15.98 3.83 -11.98
N ALA A 65 15.31 4.63 -12.82
CA ALA A 65 15.85 5.81 -13.47
C ALA A 65 15.99 7.05 -12.54
N GLY A 66 15.48 6.98 -11.30
CA GLY A 66 15.39 8.11 -10.37
C GLY A 66 14.03 8.80 -10.36
N GLY A 67 13.75 9.50 -9.26
CA GLY A 67 12.41 10.00 -8.94
C GLY A 67 11.45 8.87 -8.56
N VAL A 68 10.15 9.16 -8.62
CA VAL A 68 9.09 8.19 -8.31
C VAL A 68 8.03 8.16 -9.41
N VAL A 69 7.31 7.04 -9.48
CA VAL A 69 6.05 6.94 -10.21
C VAL A 69 4.92 6.90 -9.19
N VAL A 70 3.84 7.64 -9.45
CA VAL A 70 2.70 7.77 -8.55
C VAL A 70 1.40 7.54 -9.30
N VAL A 71 0.37 7.16 -8.57
CA VAL A 71 -1.01 7.25 -9.04
C VAL A 71 -1.75 8.33 -8.28
N LEU A 72 -2.39 9.21 -9.03
CA LEU A 72 -3.25 10.28 -8.54
C LEU A 72 -4.70 9.96 -8.88
N GLU A 73 -5.66 10.75 -8.38
CA GLU A 73 -7.06 10.66 -8.83
C GLU A 73 -7.18 10.76 -10.36
N SER A 74 -6.31 11.53 -11.01
CA SER A 74 -6.25 11.70 -12.47
C SER A 74 -5.24 10.81 -13.22
N GLY A 75 -4.86 9.66 -12.66
CA GLY A 75 -4.09 8.62 -13.38
C GLY A 75 -2.63 8.47 -12.96
N PHE A 76 -1.79 7.98 -13.87
CA PHE A 76 -0.38 7.67 -13.63
C PHE A 76 0.52 8.86 -13.97
N TYR A 77 1.48 9.14 -13.09
CA TYR A 77 2.41 10.27 -13.23
C TYR A 77 3.83 9.87 -12.86
N PHE A 78 4.80 10.53 -13.51
CA PHE A 78 6.11 10.69 -12.93
C PHE A 78 6.11 11.90 -12.00
N LEU A 79 6.79 11.77 -10.87
CA LEU A 79 7.03 12.85 -9.93
C LEU A 79 8.52 12.90 -9.62
N ASP A 80 9.13 14.08 -9.77
CA ASP A 80 10.42 14.38 -9.18
C ASP A 80 10.20 14.94 -7.77
N PRO A 81 10.57 14.19 -6.70
CA PRO A 81 10.34 14.68 -5.36
C PRO A 81 11.17 15.91 -5.01
N GLU A 82 12.27 16.22 -5.71
CA GLU A 82 13.15 17.33 -5.34
C GLU A 82 12.55 18.70 -5.67
N ASP A 83 11.86 18.83 -6.80
CA ASP A 83 11.22 20.08 -7.23
C ASP A 83 9.68 20.00 -7.29
N GLY A 84 9.11 18.82 -7.06
CA GLY A 84 7.65 18.57 -7.08
C GLY A 84 7.07 18.51 -8.49
N LYS A 85 7.90 18.40 -9.53
CA LYS A 85 7.42 18.38 -10.92
C LYS A 85 6.66 17.09 -11.22
N LEU A 86 5.40 17.26 -11.64
CA LEU A 86 4.54 16.20 -12.15
C LEU A 86 4.55 16.14 -13.67
N GLU A 87 4.66 14.94 -14.23
CA GLU A 87 4.50 14.66 -15.65
C GLU A 87 3.50 13.51 -15.85
N GLN A 88 2.35 13.82 -16.45
CA GLN A 88 1.30 12.82 -16.67
C GLN A 88 1.75 11.78 -17.70
N ILE A 89 1.58 10.51 -17.36
CA ILE A 89 1.81 9.38 -18.26
C ILE A 89 0.52 9.09 -19.02
N THR A 90 -0.54 8.75 -18.29
CA THR A 90 -1.88 8.48 -18.84
C THR A 90 -2.93 8.36 -17.73
N ASP A 91 -4.18 8.61 -18.09
CA ASP A 91 -5.35 8.36 -17.25
C ASP A 91 -6.29 7.34 -17.94
N PRO A 92 -6.33 6.08 -17.47
CA PRO A 92 -7.22 5.06 -18.04
C PRO A 92 -8.68 5.21 -17.62
N GLU A 93 -9.00 6.05 -16.63
CA GLU A 93 -10.35 6.25 -16.08
C GLU A 93 -10.85 7.68 -16.23
N ARG A 94 -10.29 8.45 -17.17
CA ARG A 94 -10.61 9.87 -17.38
C ARG A 94 -12.10 10.23 -17.54
N ASP A 95 -12.91 9.27 -17.98
CA ASP A 95 -14.35 9.42 -18.19
C ASP A 95 -15.17 8.97 -16.96
N LEU A 96 -14.52 8.61 -15.85
CA LEU A 96 -15.11 8.13 -14.60
C LEU A 96 -14.72 9.09 -13.44
N PRO A 97 -15.29 10.31 -13.38
CA PRO A 97 -14.88 11.34 -12.41
C PRO A 97 -15.22 11.01 -10.95
N GLU A 98 -15.98 9.95 -10.70
CA GLU A 98 -16.29 9.45 -9.36
C GLU A 98 -15.30 8.38 -8.90
N ASN A 99 -14.32 8.01 -9.72
CA ASN A 99 -13.28 7.08 -9.36
C ASN A 99 -11.96 7.80 -9.02
N ARG A 100 -11.15 7.17 -8.19
CA ARG A 100 -9.74 7.54 -7.97
C ARG A 100 -8.89 6.28 -7.85
N PHE A 101 -7.60 6.42 -8.07
CA PHE A 101 -6.65 5.40 -7.64
C PHE A 101 -6.56 5.33 -6.11
N ASN A 102 -6.28 4.12 -5.62
CA ASN A 102 -6.14 3.80 -4.21
C ASN A 102 -4.75 3.17 -3.98
N ASP A 103 -4.66 1.91 -3.58
CA ASP A 103 -3.36 1.26 -3.36
C ASP A 103 -2.68 0.86 -4.68
N GLY A 104 -1.35 0.73 -4.62
CA GLY A 104 -0.52 0.34 -5.74
C GLY A 104 0.87 -0.11 -5.32
N LYS A 105 1.45 -1.02 -6.11
CA LYS A 105 2.78 -1.58 -5.85
C LYS A 105 3.46 -2.03 -7.13
N CYS A 106 4.78 -2.06 -7.10
CA CYS A 106 5.58 -2.56 -8.21
C CYS A 106 5.73 -4.09 -8.17
N ASP A 107 5.44 -4.74 -9.29
CA ASP A 107 5.64 -6.18 -9.44
C ASP A 107 7.14 -6.55 -9.56
N PRO A 108 7.51 -7.84 -9.46
CA PRO A 108 8.91 -8.27 -9.58
C PRO A 108 9.56 -8.00 -10.95
N ALA A 109 8.76 -7.74 -11.99
CA ALA A 109 9.24 -7.39 -13.32
C ALA A 109 9.49 -5.89 -13.48
N GLY A 110 9.12 -5.06 -12.49
CA GLY A 110 9.28 -3.61 -12.53
C GLY A 110 8.11 -2.89 -13.18
N ARG A 111 6.90 -3.48 -13.21
CA ARG A 111 5.66 -2.84 -13.67
C ARG A 111 4.92 -2.24 -12.48
N PHE A 112 4.24 -1.11 -12.65
CA PHE A 112 3.49 -0.49 -11.56
C PHE A 112 2.01 -0.88 -11.63
N TRP A 113 1.54 -1.62 -10.63
CA TRP A 113 0.15 -2.03 -10.51
C TRP A 113 -0.58 -1.12 -9.55
N ALA A 114 -1.78 -0.68 -9.91
CA ALA A 114 -2.57 0.21 -9.08
C ALA A 114 -4.07 -0.04 -9.27
N GLY A 115 -4.77 -0.06 -8.14
CA GLY A 115 -6.19 -0.29 -8.06
C GLY A 115 -6.98 1.00 -7.94
N THR A 116 -8.24 1.00 -8.36
CA THR A 116 -9.16 2.12 -8.18
C THR A 116 -10.23 1.82 -7.12
N LEU A 117 -10.98 2.84 -6.75
CA LEU A 117 -12.24 2.74 -6.02
C LEU A 117 -13.23 3.78 -6.55
N ASN A 118 -14.52 3.60 -6.24
CA ASN A 118 -15.54 4.61 -6.48
C ASN A 118 -15.79 5.40 -5.19
N LEU A 119 -15.70 6.74 -5.27
CA LEU A 119 -15.81 7.66 -4.13
C LEU A 119 -17.19 7.62 -3.44
N ASN A 120 -18.22 7.19 -4.15
CA ASN A 120 -19.57 7.03 -3.59
C ASN A 120 -19.79 5.64 -2.94
N GLY A 121 -18.76 4.78 -2.90
CA GLY A 121 -18.85 3.43 -2.34
C GLY A 121 -19.60 2.44 -3.23
N ASN A 122 -19.81 2.75 -4.52
CA ASN A 122 -20.48 1.84 -5.45
C ASN A 122 -19.58 0.62 -5.73
N GLU A 123 -20.03 -0.55 -5.27
CA GLU A 123 -19.36 -1.82 -5.57
C GLU A 123 -19.32 -2.11 -7.07
N LYS A 124 -18.30 -2.84 -7.52
CA LYS A 124 -18.10 -3.26 -8.93
C LYS A 124 -17.80 -2.12 -9.91
N HIS A 125 -17.47 -0.93 -9.41
CA HIS A 125 -17.05 0.20 -10.25
C HIS A 125 -15.53 0.41 -10.27
N ALA A 126 -14.79 -0.38 -9.48
CA ALA A 126 -13.34 -0.33 -9.45
C ALA A 126 -12.69 -1.34 -10.41
N ALA A 127 -11.42 -1.09 -10.71
CA ALA A 127 -10.59 -1.94 -11.55
C ALA A 127 -9.15 -1.99 -11.02
N LEU A 128 -8.41 -2.99 -11.48
CA LEU A 128 -6.97 -3.09 -11.27
C LEU A 128 -6.26 -2.85 -12.60
N TYR A 129 -5.28 -1.97 -12.60
CA TYR A 129 -4.48 -1.63 -13.77
C TYR A 129 -3.00 -1.97 -13.54
N CYS A 130 -2.29 -2.21 -14.64
CA CYS A 130 -0.85 -2.39 -14.68
C CYS A 130 -0.26 -1.43 -15.72
N LEU A 131 0.60 -0.52 -15.27
CA LEU A 131 1.48 0.30 -16.10
C LEU A 131 2.76 -0.49 -16.37
N ASP A 132 2.94 -0.89 -17.63
CA ASP A 132 4.12 -1.61 -18.09
C ASP A 132 5.34 -0.67 -18.24
N THR A 133 6.54 -1.24 -18.32
CA THR A 133 7.83 -0.56 -18.51
C THR A 133 7.94 0.22 -19.83
N ASN A 134 7.01 0.00 -20.77
CA ASN A 134 6.89 0.75 -22.02
C ASN A 134 5.81 1.85 -21.95
N LEU A 135 5.33 2.18 -20.75
CA LEU A 135 4.29 3.17 -20.43
C LEU A 135 2.88 2.83 -20.90
N LYS A 136 2.63 1.61 -21.37
CA LYS A 136 1.27 1.16 -21.71
C LYS A 136 0.55 0.69 -20.46
N VAL A 137 -0.68 1.16 -20.29
CA VAL A 137 -1.56 0.70 -19.22
C VAL A 137 -2.50 -0.37 -19.74
N THR A 138 -2.59 -1.47 -18.99
CA THR A 138 -3.55 -2.56 -19.24
C THR A 138 -4.44 -2.75 -18.03
N LYS A 139 -5.75 -2.90 -18.26
CA LYS A 139 -6.71 -3.31 -17.23
C LYS A 139 -6.55 -4.81 -16.98
N LYS A 140 -6.22 -5.20 -15.76
CA LYS A 140 -5.99 -6.58 -15.34
C LYS A 140 -7.23 -7.22 -14.71
N LEU A 141 -7.98 -6.45 -13.92
CA LEU A 141 -9.27 -6.86 -13.36
C LEU A 141 -10.30 -5.73 -13.49
N SER A 142 -11.57 -6.11 -13.54
CA SER A 142 -12.73 -5.22 -13.52
C SER A 142 -13.74 -5.69 -12.48
N ASN A 143 -14.73 -4.86 -12.16
CA ASN A 143 -15.80 -5.18 -11.21
C ASN A 143 -15.29 -5.44 -9.78
N LEU A 144 -14.21 -4.76 -9.40
CA LEU A 144 -13.77 -4.68 -8.00
C LEU A 144 -14.62 -3.63 -7.28
N SER A 145 -14.59 -3.63 -5.95
CA SER A 145 -15.27 -2.60 -5.14
C SER A 145 -14.31 -1.54 -4.63
N LEU A 146 -13.25 -1.96 -3.94
CA LEU A 146 -12.20 -1.10 -3.41
C LEU A 146 -10.89 -1.90 -3.49
N SER A 147 -10.12 -1.66 -4.55
CA SER A 147 -8.86 -2.35 -4.75
C SER A 147 -7.82 -1.83 -3.76
N ASN A 148 -7.21 -2.76 -3.04
CA ASN A 148 -6.31 -2.45 -1.93
C ASN A 148 -5.07 -3.37 -1.96
N GLY A 149 -4.52 -3.72 -0.80
CA GLY A 149 -3.29 -4.47 -0.58
C GLY A 149 -2.90 -5.45 -1.69
N LEU A 150 -1.69 -5.23 -2.23
CA LEU A 150 -1.07 -6.03 -3.29
C LEU A 150 0.24 -6.69 -2.81
N ALA A 151 0.46 -7.96 -3.17
CA ALA A 151 1.75 -8.62 -2.97
C ALA A 151 2.02 -9.70 -4.03
N TRP A 152 3.28 -10.09 -4.18
CA TRP A 152 3.70 -11.21 -5.02
C TRP A 152 4.52 -12.20 -4.21
N SER A 153 4.35 -13.50 -4.46
CA SER A 153 5.12 -14.53 -3.77
C SER A 153 6.62 -14.40 -4.07
N PRO A 154 7.53 -14.81 -3.17
CA PRO A 154 8.98 -14.69 -3.39
C PRO A 154 9.51 -15.47 -4.60
N ASP A 155 8.77 -16.48 -5.06
CA ASP A 155 9.06 -17.28 -6.24
C ASP A 155 8.41 -16.74 -7.54
N HIS A 156 7.73 -15.60 -7.45
CA HIS A 156 7.05 -14.89 -8.54
C HIS A 156 6.00 -15.73 -9.27
N ARG A 157 5.35 -16.69 -8.59
CA ARG A 157 4.29 -17.53 -9.17
C ARG A 157 2.87 -17.11 -8.79
N PHE A 158 2.74 -16.30 -7.75
CA PHE A 158 1.45 -15.86 -7.25
C PHE A 158 1.39 -14.36 -7.06
N PHE A 159 0.22 -13.81 -7.33
CA PHE A 159 -0.20 -12.47 -7.01
C PHE A 159 -1.32 -12.54 -5.96
N TYR A 160 -1.29 -11.65 -4.97
CA TYR A 160 -2.28 -11.55 -3.91
C TYR A 160 -2.92 -10.18 -3.95
N LEU A 161 -4.25 -10.15 -3.85
CA LEU A 161 -5.05 -8.92 -3.88
C LEU A 161 -6.09 -8.94 -2.76
N ILE A 162 -6.27 -7.77 -2.15
CA ILE A 162 -7.40 -7.45 -1.30
C ILE A 162 -8.38 -6.55 -2.08
N ASP A 163 -9.62 -7.01 -2.19
CA ASP A 163 -10.77 -6.14 -2.51
C ASP A 163 -11.55 -5.95 -1.21
N THR A 164 -11.33 -4.81 -0.54
CA THR A 164 -11.60 -4.64 0.90
C THR A 164 -13.02 -5.08 1.34
N PRO A 165 -14.12 -4.69 0.66
CA PRO A 165 -15.48 -5.09 1.05
C PRO A 165 -15.72 -6.60 1.02
N THR A 166 -14.92 -7.36 0.26
CA THR A 166 -15.03 -8.82 0.22
C THR A 166 -14.52 -9.50 1.49
N LYS A 167 -13.77 -8.77 2.34
CA LYS A 167 -13.10 -9.26 3.56
C LYS A 167 -12.25 -10.52 3.29
N ARG A 168 -11.54 -10.55 2.16
CA ARG A 168 -10.76 -11.70 1.71
C ARG A 168 -9.43 -11.28 1.11
N VAL A 169 -8.44 -12.18 1.23
CA VAL A 169 -7.27 -12.18 0.34
C VAL A 169 -7.52 -13.18 -0.77
N THR A 170 -7.44 -12.71 -2.02
CA THR A 170 -7.53 -13.57 -3.20
C THR A 170 -6.14 -13.78 -3.79
N ARG A 171 -5.80 -15.04 -4.03
CA ARG A 171 -4.58 -15.48 -4.73
C ARG A 171 -4.90 -15.71 -6.20
N TYR A 172 -3.97 -15.32 -7.06
CA TYR A 172 -3.98 -15.58 -8.51
C TYR A 172 -2.67 -16.27 -8.89
N ARG A 173 -2.71 -17.15 -9.89
CA ARG A 173 -1.50 -17.50 -10.63
C ARG A 173 -0.97 -16.25 -11.32
N TYR A 174 0.34 -16.05 -11.28
CA TYR A 174 1.01 -14.90 -11.88
C TYR A 174 2.14 -15.37 -12.79
N ASP A 175 2.19 -14.82 -14.01
CA ASP A 175 3.29 -14.99 -14.94
C ASP A 175 4.16 -13.74 -14.93
N VAL A 176 5.40 -13.88 -14.44
CA VAL A 176 6.34 -12.75 -14.31
C VAL A 176 6.72 -12.14 -15.66
N GLU A 177 6.80 -12.95 -16.72
CA GLU A 177 7.24 -12.50 -18.04
C GLU A 177 6.17 -11.65 -18.74
N THR A 178 4.90 -11.97 -18.53
CA THR A 178 3.77 -11.30 -19.20
C THR A 178 2.97 -10.36 -18.30
N GLY A 179 3.07 -10.55 -16.98
CA GLY A 179 2.24 -9.86 -16.00
C GLY A 179 0.78 -10.32 -16.01
N GLU A 180 0.48 -11.47 -16.62
CA GLU A 180 -0.88 -12.02 -16.64
C GLU A 180 -1.21 -12.72 -15.32
N ILE A 181 -2.50 -12.67 -14.95
CA ILE A 181 -3.04 -13.32 -13.76
C ILE A 181 -4.22 -14.21 -14.10
N SER A 182 -4.32 -15.37 -13.44
CA SER A 182 -5.40 -16.34 -13.66
C SER A 182 -5.77 -17.09 -12.38
N ASP A 183 -6.81 -17.92 -12.46
CA ASP A 183 -7.21 -18.89 -11.43
C ASP A 183 -7.39 -18.26 -10.02
N PRO A 184 -8.34 -17.32 -9.86
CA PRO A 184 -8.59 -16.67 -8.57
C PRO A 184 -9.05 -17.67 -7.51
N GLU A 185 -8.46 -17.59 -6.33
CA GLU A 185 -8.79 -18.42 -5.17
C GLU A 185 -8.77 -17.58 -3.88
N ALA A 186 -9.87 -17.54 -3.15
CA ALA A 186 -9.89 -16.93 -1.82
C ALA A 186 -9.13 -17.82 -0.84
N ILE A 187 -8.05 -17.30 -0.25
CA ILE A 187 -7.14 -18.09 0.60
C ILE A 187 -7.19 -17.69 2.08
N ILE A 188 -7.70 -16.48 2.38
CA ILE A 188 -7.87 -15.95 3.74
C ILE A 188 -9.21 -15.21 3.76
N GLU A 189 -10.01 -15.42 4.80
CA GLU A 189 -11.24 -14.68 5.07
C GLU A 189 -11.17 -14.04 6.46
N PHE A 190 -11.57 -12.77 6.57
CA PHE A 190 -11.57 -12.02 7.82
C PHE A 190 -12.94 -12.05 8.47
N LEU A 191 -12.98 -12.24 9.78
CA LEU A 191 -14.22 -12.36 10.53
C LEU A 191 -14.85 -11.00 10.84
N GLU A 192 -16.14 -11.03 11.17
CA GLU A 192 -16.83 -9.82 11.63
C GLU A 192 -16.20 -9.30 12.93
N GLY A 193 -16.05 -7.97 13.03
CA GLY A 193 -15.41 -7.32 14.18
C GLY A 193 -13.87 -7.27 14.14
N GLU A 194 -13.21 -7.80 13.10
CA GLU A 194 -11.74 -7.71 12.96
C GLU A 194 -11.25 -6.44 12.24
N GLY A 195 -12.16 -5.53 11.91
CA GLY A 195 -11.91 -4.46 10.95
C GLY A 195 -12.00 -4.95 9.51
N PHE A 196 -11.47 -4.17 8.58
CA PHE A 196 -11.40 -4.48 7.15
C PHE A 196 -9.94 -4.66 6.71
N PRO A 197 -9.62 -5.68 5.90
CA PRO A 197 -8.29 -5.80 5.33
C PRO A 197 -8.02 -4.64 4.37
N ASP A 198 -6.86 -4.04 4.53
CA ASP A 198 -6.47 -2.81 3.84
C ASP A 198 -5.16 -3.08 3.04
N GLY A 199 -4.11 -2.29 3.24
CA GLY A 199 -2.80 -2.52 2.66
C GLY A 199 -2.11 -3.81 3.15
N MET A 200 -1.28 -4.39 2.27
CA MET A 200 -0.61 -5.67 2.51
C MET A 200 0.83 -5.68 2.01
N THR A 201 1.73 -6.39 2.68
CA THR A 201 3.08 -6.71 2.21
C THR A 201 3.42 -8.19 2.46
N ILE A 202 4.62 -8.63 2.04
CA ILE A 202 5.08 -10.02 2.17
C ILE A 202 6.51 -10.09 2.71
N ASP A 203 6.78 -11.09 3.55
CA ASP A 203 8.11 -11.37 4.09
C ASP A 203 8.92 -12.38 3.25
N GLU A 204 10.19 -12.56 3.58
CA GLU A 204 11.10 -13.49 2.88
C GLU A 204 10.71 -14.97 3.05
N GLU A 205 9.87 -15.29 4.04
CA GLU A 205 9.32 -16.62 4.27
C GLU A 205 8.03 -16.86 3.45
N GLY A 206 7.51 -15.82 2.79
CA GLY A 206 6.32 -15.86 1.97
C GLY A 206 5.01 -15.66 2.74
N ASN A 207 5.07 -15.14 3.96
CA ASN A 207 3.87 -14.82 4.75
C ASN A 207 3.38 -13.39 4.48
N LEU A 208 2.07 -13.21 4.51
CA LEU A 208 1.39 -11.95 4.20
C LEU A 208 1.15 -11.13 5.47
N TRP A 209 1.61 -9.89 5.47
CA TRP A 209 1.42 -8.91 6.53
C TRP A 209 0.34 -7.91 6.12
N ILE A 210 -0.77 -7.85 6.85
CA ILE A 210 -2.00 -7.18 6.42
C ILE A 210 -2.44 -6.19 7.49
N ALA A 211 -2.67 -4.94 7.08
CA ALA A 211 -3.24 -3.89 7.91
C ALA A 211 -4.77 -4.03 8.03
N HIS A 212 -5.32 -3.61 9.18
CA HIS A 212 -6.75 -3.69 9.47
C HIS A 212 -7.33 -2.31 9.75
N TRP A 213 -8.07 -1.76 8.77
CA TRP A 213 -8.87 -0.56 8.95
C TRP A 213 -9.97 -0.79 9.99
N GLY A 214 -10.05 0.06 11.00
CA GLY A 214 -10.98 -0.11 12.13
C GLY A 214 -10.65 -1.29 13.05
N GLY A 215 -9.53 -1.98 12.83
CA GLY A 215 -9.12 -3.17 13.59
C GLY A 215 -7.93 -2.94 14.51
N GLY A 216 -7.23 -1.83 14.39
CA GLY A 216 -6.13 -1.44 15.29
C GLY A 216 -4.91 -2.37 15.26
N LYS A 217 -4.70 -3.12 14.17
CA LYS A 217 -3.70 -4.18 14.13
C LYS A 217 -3.11 -4.42 12.74
N VAL A 218 -1.96 -5.07 12.73
CA VAL A 218 -1.40 -5.77 11.56
C VAL A 218 -1.36 -7.26 11.88
N THR A 219 -1.77 -8.11 10.93
CA THR A 219 -1.74 -9.58 11.07
C THR A 219 -0.78 -10.22 10.08
N ASN A 220 -0.14 -11.32 10.47
CA ASN A 220 0.76 -12.11 9.65
C ASN A 220 0.14 -13.48 9.34
N TRP A 221 -0.04 -13.81 8.07
CA TRP A 221 -0.75 -15.01 7.61
C TRP A 221 0.12 -15.88 6.72
N ASN A 222 0.00 -17.20 6.89
CA ASN A 222 0.54 -18.14 5.93
C ASN A 222 -0.42 -18.31 4.74
N PRO A 223 -0.10 -17.86 3.52
CA PRO A 223 -1.03 -17.93 2.39
C PRO A 223 -1.20 -19.34 1.80
N ASN A 224 -0.42 -20.33 2.24
CA ASN A 224 -0.55 -21.71 1.79
C ASN A 224 -1.52 -22.51 2.66
N THR A 225 -1.56 -22.23 3.97
CA THR A 225 -2.45 -22.93 4.91
C THR A 225 -3.67 -22.11 5.30
N GLY A 226 -3.61 -20.77 5.17
CA GLY A 226 -4.63 -19.85 5.66
C GLY A 226 -4.51 -19.55 7.16
N ASP A 227 -3.44 -19.99 7.81
CA ASP A 227 -3.27 -19.82 9.26
C ASP A 227 -2.81 -18.40 9.61
N LEU A 228 -3.43 -17.83 10.65
CA LEU A 228 -2.95 -16.64 11.33
C LEU A 228 -1.75 -17.01 12.21
N LEU A 229 -0.57 -16.49 11.87
CA LEU A 229 0.67 -16.77 12.57
C LEU A 229 0.91 -15.78 13.72
N GLN A 230 0.55 -14.51 13.52
CA GLN A 230 0.84 -13.46 14.48
C GLN A 230 -0.09 -12.25 14.31
N THR A 231 -0.36 -11.55 15.42
CA THR A 231 -0.98 -10.22 15.45
C THR A 231 -0.03 -9.21 16.10
N ILE A 232 0.04 -8.01 15.55
CA ILE A 232 0.70 -6.83 16.13
C ILE A 232 -0.39 -5.78 16.37
N GLU A 233 -0.64 -5.47 17.64
CA GLU A 233 -1.53 -4.37 18.04
C GLU A 233 -0.84 -3.03 17.82
N VAL A 234 -1.57 -2.08 17.22
CA VAL A 234 -1.08 -0.73 16.90
C VAL A 234 -1.90 0.27 17.72
N PRO A 235 -1.29 1.28 18.36
CA PRO A 235 -2.01 2.26 19.18
C PRO A 235 -2.75 3.33 18.33
N ALA A 236 -3.44 2.88 17.28
CA ALA A 236 -4.32 3.65 16.40
C ALA A 236 -5.34 2.69 15.77
N ILE A 237 -6.62 3.08 15.67
CA ILE A 237 -7.68 2.17 15.23
C ILE A 237 -7.75 1.96 13.71
N ASN A 238 -7.48 3.00 12.93
CA ASN A 238 -7.48 2.96 11.46
C ASN A 238 -6.05 2.69 10.97
N VAL A 239 -5.64 1.42 10.99
CA VAL A 239 -4.37 0.97 10.43
C VAL A 239 -4.56 0.68 8.95
N THR A 240 -3.82 1.38 8.10
CA THR A 240 -4.11 1.43 6.65
C THR A 240 -3.20 0.52 5.85
N SER A 241 -1.88 0.55 6.09
CA SER A 241 -0.95 -0.25 5.31
C SER A 241 0.35 -0.49 6.06
N CYS A 242 1.20 -1.36 5.51
CA CYS A 242 2.51 -1.65 6.08
C CYS A 242 3.54 -2.07 5.03
N THR A 243 4.81 -1.81 5.32
CA THR A 243 5.93 -2.23 4.46
C THR A 243 7.18 -2.47 5.29
N PHE A 244 8.04 -3.38 4.82
CA PHE A 244 9.33 -3.60 5.45
C PHE A 244 10.36 -2.60 4.93
N GLY A 245 11.20 -2.11 5.85
CA GLY A 245 12.29 -1.21 5.55
C GLY A 245 13.43 -1.33 6.56
N GLY A 246 14.29 -0.30 6.58
CA GLY A 246 15.55 -0.32 7.30
C GLY A 246 16.63 -1.16 6.58
N GLU A 247 17.88 -1.02 7.01
CA GLU A 247 19.03 -1.65 6.35
C GLU A 247 18.94 -3.18 6.30
N GLU A 248 18.34 -3.79 7.33
CA GLU A 248 18.16 -5.24 7.42
C GLU A 248 16.81 -5.74 6.92
N LEU A 249 15.92 -4.85 6.46
CA LEU A 249 14.52 -5.14 6.12
C LEU A 249 13.73 -5.80 7.26
N LYS A 250 14.06 -5.46 8.51
CA LYS A 250 13.39 -5.99 9.72
C LYS A 250 12.49 -4.98 10.42
N ASP A 251 12.42 -3.77 9.90
CA ASP A 251 11.59 -2.74 10.48
C ASP A 251 10.30 -2.67 9.65
N LEU A 252 9.18 -3.12 10.22
CA LEU A 252 7.87 -3.02 9.60
C LEU A 252 7.30 -1.64 9.93
N TYR A 253 7.24 -0.78 8.92
CA TYR A 253 6.58 0.53 8.99
C TYR A 253 5.10 0.37 8.74
N ILE A 254 4.29 1.13 9.48
CA ILE A 254 2.83 1.00 9.52
C ILE A 254 2.22 2.40 9.43
N THR A 255 1.40 2.63 8.42
CA THR A 255 0.64 3.88 8.25
C THR A 255 -0.73 3.77 8.91
N THR A 256 -1.26 4.91 9.33
CA THR A 256 -2.57 5.00 9.97
C THR A 256 -3.30 6.26 9.50
N ALA A 257 -4.60 6.36 9.78
CA ALA A 257 -5.44 7.46 9.33
C ALA A 257 -6.24 8.11 10.47
N ARG A 258 -6.63 9.37 10.27
CA ARG A 258 -7.64 10.08 11.07
C ARG A 258 -8.98 10.21 10.37
N ASN A 259 -9.03 9.90 9.07
CA ASN A 259 -10.23 9.99 8.26
C ASN A 259 -11.39 9.23 8.92
N GLY A 260 -12.55 9.89 8.95
CA GLY A 260 -13.78 9.37 9.54
C GLY A 260 -13.80 9.25 11.07
N MET A 261 -12.76 9.67 11.80
CA MET A 261 -12.72 9.55 13.26
C MET A 261 -13.47 10.68 13.96
N GLU A 262 -14.23 10.32 15.00
CA GLU A 262 -14.92 11.26 15.88
C GLU A 262 -13.99 11.83 16.97
N GLU A 263 -14.36 12.96 17.58
CA GLU A 263 -13.55 13.60 18.63
C GLU A 263 -13.19 12.66 19.79
N THR A 264 -14.11 11.77 20.17
CA THR A 264 -13.89 10.77 21.23
C THR A 264 -12.85 9.73 20.84
N GLU A 265 -12.83 9.31 19.58
CA GLU A 265 -11.85 8.35 19.07
C GLU A 265 -10.48 9.01 18.92
N LEU A 266 -10.43 10.27 18.47
CA LEU A 266 -9.21 11.06 18.42
C LEU A 266 -8.62 11.30 19.82
N ALA A 267 -9.45 11.43 20.85
CA ALA A 267 -8.98 11.50 22.24
C ALA A 267 -8.43 10.15 22.74
N GLN A 268 -9.03 9.03 22.32
CA GLN A 268 -8.58 7.68 22.68
C GLN A 268 -7.29 7.28 21.94
N PHE A 269 -7.17 7.67 20.67
CA PHE A 269 -6.05 7.40 19.78
C PHE A 269 -5.42 8.72 19.34
N PRO A 270 -4.74 9.44 20.25
CA PRO A 270 -4.22 10.77 19.95
C PRO A 270 -3.24 10.77 18.77
N HIS A 271 -2.53 9.67 18.53
CA HIS A 271 -1.53 9.50 17.47
C HIS A 271 -2.07 8.83 16.19
N ALA A 272 -3.39 8.72 16.03
CA ALA A 272 -3.97 8.33 14.75
C ALA A 272 -3.51 9.29 13.62
N GLY A 273 -3.27 8.75 12.43
CA GLY A 273 -2.59 9.48 11.35
C GLY A 273 -1.06 9.53 11.49
N GLY A 274 -0.49 8.85 12.50
CA GLY A 274 0.95 8.72 12.69
C GLY A 274 1.53 7.57 11.86
N LEU A 275 2.85 7.64 11.66
CA LEU A 275 3.67 6.54 11.15
C LEU A 275 4.27 5.79 12.33
N PHE A 276 4.03 4.49 12.36
CA PHE A 276 4.54 3.58 13.37
C PHE A 276 5.60 2.65 12.78
N LYS A 277 6.42 2.06 13.64
CA LYS A 277 7.44 1.08 13.28
C LYS A 277 7.50 0.00 14.35
N VAL A 278 7.67 -1.25 13.92
CA VAL A 278 7.93 -2.37 14.82
C VAL A 278 9.03 -3.24 14.23
N ARG A 279 9.97 -3.66 15.07
CA ARG A 279 11.05 -4.56 14.62
C ARG A 279 10.60 -6.01 14.67
N THR A 280 10.69 -6.72 13.57
CA THR A 280 10.24 -8.11 13.41
C THR A 280 11.39 -9.09 13.55
N SER A 281 11.07 -10.36 13.85
CA SER A 281 12.07 -11.44 13.82
C SER A 281 12.44 -11.88 12.39
N VAL A 282 11.49 -11.78 11.46
CA VAL A 282 11.64 -12.10 10.02
C VAL A 282 12.02 -10.86 9.23
N LYS A 283 12.61 -11.02 8.05
CA LYS A 283 12.87 -9.91 7.12
C LYS A 283 11.78 -9.82 6.06
N GLY A 284 11.53 -8.61 5.61
CA GLY A 284 10.76 -8.34 4.41
C GLY A 284 11.48 -8.67 3.12
N MET A 285 10.72 -8.63 2.04
CA MET A 285 11.26 -8.56 0.68
C MET A 285 11.70 -7.13 0.35
N ARG A 286 12.69 -6.99 -0.55
CA ARG A 286 13.02 -5.69 -1.14
C ARG A 286 11.84 -5.19 -1.95
N ALA A 287 11.48 -3.90 -1.80
CA ALA A 287 10.54 -3.27 -2.70
C ALA A 287 11.10 -3.28 -4.13
N ASN A 288 10.24 -3.57 -5.11
CA ASN A 288 10.62 -3.45 -6.51
C ASN A 288 10.55 -1.99 -6.95
N GLU A 289 11.46 -1.61 -7.84
CA GLU A 289 11.46 -0.29 -8.49
C GLU A 289 10.77 -0.40 -9.85
N PHE A 290 10.06 0.65 -10.24
CA PHE A 290 9.49 0.75 -11.58
C PHE A 290 10.61 0.93 -12.63
N LYS A 291 10.55 0.14 -13.70
CA LYS A 291 11.62 0.02 -14.72
C LYS A 291 11.34 0.73 -16.05
N GLY A 292 10.31 1.57 -16.12
CA GLY A 292 10.03 2.43 -17.29
C GLY A 292 9.78 3.88 -16.94
#